data_AF-A0A1X2Z2L2-F1
#
_entry.id   AF-A0A1X2Z2L2-F1
#
_cell.length_a   1.000
_cell.length_b   1.000
_cell.length_c   1.000
_cell.angle_alpha   90.00
_cell.angle_beta   90.00
_cell.angle_gamma   90.00
#
_symmetry.space_group_name_H-M   'P 1'
#
loop_
_entity.id
_entity.type
_entity.pdbx_description
1 polymer ?
#
loop_
_entity_poly.entity_id
_entity_poly.type
_entity_poly.pdbx_seq_one_letter_code
_entity_poly.pdbx_strand_id
1 'polypeptide(L)'
;MNTEKWTASRVLVIKYDRDGRYHERLFRRTVLNNAFPVYINPAGDRFEKTLLTTYPKAYPIPDDAKLYRWVLKDGTVVTTTDGFPQSDCKILSTFDGHCMFVPESNIAYVMQDVASVTGEVSGDVQDR
;
A
#
# COMPACT_ATOMS: atom_id res chain seq x y z
N MET A 1 14.31 -14.42 -0.83
CA MET A 1 13.63 -13.52 -1.77
C MET A 1 14.49 -12.27 -1.88
N ASN A 2 14.92 -11.92 -3.09
CA ASN A 2 15.75 -10.75 -3.35
C ASN A 2 14.84 -9.65 -3.91
N THR A 3 14.59 -8.60 -3.12
CA THR A 3 13.74 -7.47 -3.53
C THR A 3 14.34 -6.67 -4.68
N GLU A 4 15.64 -6.86 -4.98
CA GLU A 4 16.31 -6.27 -6.16
C GLU A 4 15.69 -6.71 -7.49
N LYS A 5 14.98 -7.85 -7.51
CA LYS A 5 14.28 -8.35 -8.72
C LYS A 5 12.87 -7.79 -8.87
N TRP A 6 12.36 -7.04 -7.89
CA TRP A 6 11.05 -6.42 -8.00
C TRP A 6 11.14 -5.16 -8.84
N THR A 7 10.41 -5.17 -9.94
CA THR A 7 10.29 -4.02 -10.84
C THR A 7 9.20 -3.05 -10.38
N ALA A 8 8.19 -3.56 -9.67
CA ALA A 8 7.09 -2.76 -9.12
C ALA A 8 7.57 -1.75 -8.07
N SER A 9 7.11 -0.51 -8.18
CA SER A 9 7.39 0.58 -7.25
C SER A 9 6.57 0.48 -5.96
N ARG A 10 5.58 -0.42 -5.90
CA ARG A 10 4.70 -0.62 -4.74
C ARG A 10 4.59 -2.10 -4.38
N VAL A 11 4.57 -2.38 -3.09
CA VAL A 11 4.45 -3.74 -2.55
C VAL A 11 3.54 -3.73 -1.34
N LEU A 12 2.58 -4.64 -1.32
CA LEU A 12 1.75 -4.89 -0.15
C LEU A 12 2.22 -6.17 0.55
N VAL A 13 2.22 -6.18 1.87
CA VAL A 13 2.26 -7.42 2.65
C VAL A 13 0.97 -7.58 3.39
N ILE A 14 0.47 -8.81 3.46
CA ILE A 14 -0.79 -9.15 4.11
C ILE A 14 -0.52 -10.25 5.14
N LYS A 15 -1.16 -10.15 6.30
CA LYS A 15 -1.24 -11.24 7.28
C LYS A 15 -2.64 -11.29 7.87
N TYR A 16 -2.93 -12.42 8.49
CA TYR A 16 -4.10 -12.61 9.33
C TYR A 16 -3.62 -13.01 10.71
N ASP A 17 -4.18 -12.40 11.75
CA ASP A 17 -3.97 -12.88 13.12
C ASP A 17 -4.75 -14.19 13.34
N ARG A 18 -4.48 -14.89 14.45
CA ARG A 18 -5.15 -16.17 14.75
C ARG A 18 -6.66 -16.06 14.92
N ASP A 19 -7.15 -14.87 15.25
CA ASP A 19 -8.58 -14.56 15.37
C ASP A 19 -9.20 -14.12 14.02
N GLY A 20 -8.43 -14.15 12.93
CA GLY A 20 -8.88 -13.81 11.58
C GLY A 20 -8.77 -12.32 11.24
N ARG A 21 -8.25 -11.47 12.12
CA ARG A 21 -8.09 -10.04 11.81
C ARG A 21 -7.10 -9.83 10.67
N TYR A 22 -7.54 -9.08 9.66
CA TYR A 22 -6.74 -8.69 8.51
C TYR A 22 -5.77 -7.56 8.87
N HIS A 23 -4.53 -7.69 8.42
CA HIS A 23 -3.53 -6.63 8.52
C HIS A 23 -2.75 -6.51 7.23
N GLU A 24 -2.50 -5.28 6.80
CA GLU A 24 -1.64 -5.01 5.67
C GLU A 24 -0.61 -3.92 5.95
N ARG A 25 0.47 -3.91 5.15
CA ARG A 25 1.39 -2.77 5.08
C ARG A 25 1.76 -2.51 3.63
N LEU A 26 1.55 -1.28 3.17
CA LEU A 26 1.96 -0.82 1.86
C LEU A 26 3.34 -0.19 1.95
N PHE A 27 4.26 -0.68 1.14
CA PHE A 27 5.59 -0.13 0.98
C PHE A 27 5.75 0.46 -0.42
N ARG A 28 6.53 1.54 -0.50
CA ARG A 28 6.87 2.22 -1.75
C ARG A 28 8.37 2.18 -1.95
N ARG A 29 8.77 1.95 -3.19
CA ARG A 29 10.16 2.06 -3.62
C ARG A 29 10.60 3.51 -3.52
N THR A 30 11.71 3.75 -2.85
CA THR A 30 12.32 5.05 -2.64
C THR A 30 13.81 4.92 -2.90
N VAL A 31 14.38 5.84 -3.65
CA VAL A 31 15.83 5.97 -3.81
C VAL A 31 16.31 6.94 -2.74
N LEU A 32 17.10 6.46 -1.79
CA LEU A 32 17.73 7.30 -0.78
C LEU A 32 19.18 7.57 -1.17
N ASN A 33 19.61 8.83 -1.19
CA ASN A 33 21.01 9.25 -1.32
C ASN A 33 21.78 8.58 -2.49
N ASN A 34 21.17 8.45 -3.67
CA ASN A 34 21.74 7.75 -4.84
C ASN A 34 22.18 6.29 -4.58
N ALA A 35 21.67 5.64 -3.54
CA ALA A 35 21.92 4.25 -3.22
C ALA A 35 20.90 3.31 -3.88
N PHE A 36 21.07 2.00 -3.66
CA PHE A 36 20.10 0.99 -4.07
C PHE A 36 18.69 1.33 -3.55
N PRO A 37 17.64 1.14 -4.37
CA PRO A 37 16.28 1.45 -3.98
C PRO A 37 15.85 0.60 -2.78
N VAL A 38 15.25 1.24 -1.80
CA VAL A 38 14.65 0.59 -0.63
C VAL A 38 13.14 0.75 -0.67
N TYR A 39 12.42 -0.13 0.02
CA TYR A 39 10.97 -0.03 0.16
C TYR A 39 10.63 0.51 1.55
N ILE A 40 9.87 1.60 1.63
CA ILE A 40 9.54 2.29 2.88
C ILE A 40 8.02 2.46 2.97
N ASN A 41 7.43 2.25 4.15
CA ASN A 41 6.01 2.52 4.39
C ASN A 41 5.80 3.99 4.85
N PRO A 42 4.54 4.49 4.93
CA PRO A 42 4.28 5.86 5.39
C PRO A 42 4.75 6.16 6.83
N ALA A 43 4.96 5.13 7.66
CA ALA A 43 5.51 5.28 9.02
C ALA A 43 7.05 5.40 9.05
N GLY A 44 7.72 5.24 7.90
CA GLY A 44 9.18 5.27 7.80
C GLY A 44 9.86 3.91 7.99
N ASP A 45 9.10 2.83 8.18
CA ASP A 45 9.67 1.49 8.31
C ASP A 45 10.17 0.98 6.96
N ARG A 46 11.36 0.39 6.97
CA ARG A 46 11.91 -0.31 5.80
C ARG A 46 11.31 -1.70 5.67
N PHE A 47 11.12 -2.13 4.42
CA PHE A 47 10.85 -3.52 4.11
C PHE A 47 12.12 -4.33 4.34
N GLU A 48 12.12 -5.11 5.41
CA GLU A 48 13.19 -6.06 5.70
C GLU A 48 12.71 -7.49 5.39
N LYS A 49 13.60 -8.36 4.92
CA LYS A 49 13.25 -9.76 4.62
C LYS A 49 12.67 -10.50 5.84
N THR A 50 13.09 -10.11 7.05
CA THR A 50 12.57 -10.62 8.32
C THR A 50 11.08 -10.33 8.51
N LEU A 51 10.52 -9.29 7.87
CA LEU A 51 9.08 -9.04 7.89
C LEU A 51 8.27 -10.25 7.40
N LEU A 52 8.87 -11.06 6.52
CA LEU A 52 8.21 -12.24 5.96
C LEU A 52 8.08 -13.42 6.93
N THR A 53 8.71 -13.34 8.11
CA THR A 53 8.41 -14.29 9.20
C THR A 53 7.05 -14.01 9.84
N THR A 54 6.54 -12.79 9.69
CA THR A 54 5.25 -12.34 10.25
C THR A 54 4.20 -12.16 9.16
N TYR A 55 4.61 -11.74 7.96
CA TYR A 55 3.76 -11.58 6.79
C TYR A 55 4.17 -12.62 5.73
N PRO A 56 3.43 -13.72 5.55
CA PRO A 56 3.92 -14.88 4.82
C PRO A 56 4.25 -14.60 3.36
N LYS A 57 3.68 -13.54 2.76
CA LYS A 57 3.88 -13.19 1.37
C LYS A 57 3.85 -11.69 1.14
N ALA A 58 4.59 -11.28 0.11
CA ALA A 58 4.53 -9.94 -0.45
C ALA A 58 3.90 -9.98 -1.84
N TYR A 59 3.15 -8.93 -2.14
CA TYR A 59 2.33 -8.77 -3.33
C TYR A 59 2.79 -7.51 -4.06
N PRO A 60 3.66 -7.63 -5.07
CA PRO A 60 4.03 -6.51 -5.93
C PRO A 60 2.78 -5.97 -6.63
N ILE A 61 2.62 -4.65 -6.64
CA ILE A 61 1.47 -3.97 -7.25
C ILE A 61 1.96 -3.29 -8.54
N PRO A 62 1.30 -3.49 -9.70
CA PRO A 62 1.61 -2.77 -10.95
C PRO A 62 1.63 -1.26 -10.74
N ASP A 63 2.55 -0.52 -11.35
CA ASP A 63 2.75 0.93 -11.08
C ASP A 63 1.64 1.82 -11.62
N ASP A 64 0.92 1.36 -12.63
CA ASP A 64 -0.23 2.02 -13.24
C ASP A 64 -1.55 1.76 -12.49
N ALA A 65 -1.57 0.78 -11.56
CA ALA A 65 -2.76 0.47 -10.79
C ALA A 65 -3.20 1.66 -9.92
N LYS A 66 -4.46 2.09 -10.09
CA LYS A 66 -5.09 2.98 -9.12
C LYS A 66 -5.36 2.20 -7.84
N LEU A 67 -4.99 2.79 -6.71
CA LEU A 67 -5.16 2.17 -5.39
C LEU A 67 -6.11 3.02 -4.55
N TYR A 68 -6.99 2.34 -3.83
CA TYR A 68 -7.91 2.92 -2.87
C TYR A 68 -7.65 2.28 -1.51
N ARG A 69 -7.46 3.12 -0.48
CA ARG A 69 -7.31 2.69 0.91
C ARG A 69 -8.63 2.87 1.63
N TRP A 70 -9.20 1.76 2.04
CA TRP A 70 -10.42 1.66 2.81
C TRP A 70 -10.05 1.58 4.28
N VAL A 71 -10.36 2.63 5.05
CA VAL A 71 -10.08 2.65 6.50
C VAL A 71 -11.38 2.40 7.22
N LEU A 72 -11.40 1.34 8.03
CA LEU A 72 -12.54 0.95 8.85
C LEU A 72 -12.45 1.60 10.23
N LYS A 73 -13.60 1.72 10.91
CA LYS A 73 -13.71 2.33 12.24
C LYS A 73 -12.91 1.60 13.33
N ASP A 74 -12.60 0.33 13.13
CA ASP A 74 -11.76 -0.47 14.04
C ASP A 74 -10.26 -0.30 13.77
N GLY A 75 -9.88 0.52 12.78
CA GLY A 75 -8.50 0.76 12.37
C GLY A 75 -7.97 -0.21 11.33
N THR A 76 -8.75 -1.21 10.90
CA THR A 76 -8.39 -2.07 9.77
C THR A 76 -8.27 -1.22 8.51
N VAL A 77 -7.19 -1.42 7.76
CA VAL A 77 -7.00 -0.78 6.46
C VAL A 77 -6.95 -1.85 5.39
N VAL A 78 -7.68 -1.65 4.30
CA VAL A 78 -7.69 -2.55 3.14
C VAL A 78 -7.34 -1.76 1.89
N THR A 79 -6.28 -2.16 1.21
CA THR A 79 -5.85 -1.57 -0.06
C THR A 79 -6.38 -2.42 -1.21
N THR A 80 -7.17 -1.81 -2.09
CA THR A 80 -7.75 -2.46 -3.26
C THR A 80 -7.53 -1.63 -4.52
N THR A 81 -7.74 -2.23 -5.69
CA THR A 81 -7.86 -1.50 -6.97
C THR A 81 -9.29 -1.05 -7.25
N ASP A 82 -10.25 -1.51 -6.45
CA ASP A 82 -11.67 -1.24 -6.61
C ASP A 82 -11.98 0.19 -6.14
N GLY A 83 -12.55 0.98 -7.05
CA GLY A 83 -12.85 2.39 -6.83
C GLY A 83 -13.97 2.68 -5.85
N PHE A 84 -14.20 3.97 -5.64
CA PHE A 84 -15.28 4.47 -4.79
C PHE A 84 -16.65 4.01 -5.31
N PRO A 85 -17.60 3.62 -4.45
CA PRO A 85 -18.83 3.00 -4.91
C PRO A 85 -20.07 3.87 -4.70
N GLN A 86 -21.16 3.45 -5.33
CA GLN A 86 -22.52 3.98 -5.17
C GLN A 86 -23.46 2.95 -4.47
N SER A 87 -23.11 2.36 -3.31
CA SER A 87 -24.08 1.48 -2.59
C SER A 87 -23.73 1.18 -1.12
N ASP A 88 -24.74 0.75 -0.36
CA ASP A 88 -24.78 0.52 1.09
C ASP A 88 -23.83 -0.54 1.69
N CYS A 89 -23.18 -1.37 0.86
CA CYS A 89 -22.19 -2.37 1.31
C CYS A 89 -21.14 -2.65 0.24
N LYS A 90 -19.93 -3.05 0.66
CA LYS A 90 -18.82 -3.38 -0.25
C LYS A 90 -18.22 -4.74 -0.03
N ILE A 91 -17.88 -5.36 -1.15
CA ILE A 91 -17.02 -6.54 -1.23
C ILE A 91 -15.67 -6.01 -1.70
N LEU A 92 -14.69 -6.00 -0.79
CA LEU A 92 -13.33 -5.53 -1.06
C LEU A 92 -12.46 -6.72 -1.44
N SER A 93 -11.92 -6.72 -2.66
CA SER A 93 -10.99 -7.75 -3.13
C SER A 93 -9.58 -7.45 -2.61
N THR A 94 -9.01 -8.35 -1.80
CA THR A 94 -7.64 -8.22 -1.30
C THR A 94 -6.63 -8.77 -2.30
N PHE A 95 -5.38 -8.30 -2.24
CA PHE A 95 -4.32 -8.70 -3.18
C PHE A 95 -3.89 -10.17 -3.06
N ASP A 96 -4.28 -10.85 -1.98
CA ASP A 96 -4.08 -12.28 -1.81
C ASP A 96 -5.24 -13.14 -2.34
N GLY A 97 -6.25 -12.51 -2.96
CA GLY A 97 -7.36 -13.18 -3.64
C GLY A 97 -8.57 -13.47 -2.76
N HIS A 98 -8.58 -13.01 -1.50
CA HIS A 98 -9.75 -13.07 -0.64
C HIS A 98 -10.68 -11.87 -0.88
N CYS A 99 -11.89 -11.97 -0.34
CA CYS A 99 -12.87 -10.89 -0.36
C CYS A 99 -13.29 -10.57 1.08
N MET A 100 -13.43 -9.29 1.40
CA MET A 100 -14.01 -8.82 2.67
C MET A 100 -15.34 -8.13 2.44
N PHE A 101 -16.37 -8.57 3.14
CA PHE A 101 -17.66 -7.88 3.20
C PHE A 101 -17.60 -6.77 4.25
N VAL A 102 -17.81 -5.53 3.84
CA VAL A 102 -17.73 -4.34 4.66
C VAL A 102 -19.06 -3.57 4.58
N PRO A 103 -19.83 -3.53 5.68
CA PRO A 103 -20.97 -2.62 5.80
C PRO A 103 -20.51 -1.16 5.70
N GLU A 104 -21.27 -0.30 5.03
CA GLU A 104 -20.93 1.13 4.93
C GLU A 104 -20.81 1.79 6.32
N SER A 105 -21.64 1.37 7.27
CA SER A 105 -21.60 1.84 8.66
C SER A 105 -20.26 1.59 9.37
N ASN A 106 -19.43 0.66 8.87
CA ASN A 106 -18.11 0.35 9.43
C ASN A 106 -16.97 1.11 8.74
N ILE A 107 -17.24 1.80 7.64
CA ILE A 107 -16.25 2.61 6.93
C ILE A 107 -16.04 3.90 7.73
N ALA A 108 -14.77 4.22 8.03
CA ALA A 108 -14.40 5.52 8.58
C ALA A 108 -14.21 6.53 7.45
N TYR A 109 -13.37 6.17 6.47
CA TYR A 109 -13.17 6.94 5.24
C TYR A 109 -12.47 6.09 4.18
N VAL A 110 -12.51 6.57 2.94
CA VAL A 110 -11.79 5.98 1.81
C VAL A 110 -10.98 7.08 1.15
N MET A 111 -9.72 6.78 0.81
CA MET A 111 -8.85 7.71 0.10
C MET A 111 -8.22 7.01 -1.10
N GLN A 112 -8.09 7.74 -2.21
CA GLN A 112 -7.23 7.29 -3.28
C GLN A 112 -5.77 7.42 -2.83
N ASP A 113 -5.00 6.35 -2.96
CA ASP A 113 -3.58 6.34 -2.68
C ASP A 113 -2.84 7.01 -3.83
N VAL A 114 -2.69 8.32 -3.72
CA VAL A 114 -1.87 9.12 -4.64
C VAL A 114 -0.40 8.92 -4.25
N ALA A 115 0.38 8.33 -5.16
CA ALA A 115 1.82 8.34 -5.03
C ALA A 115 2.29 9.80 -5.01
N SER A 116 2.95 10.23 -3.93
CA SER A 116 3.63 11.53 -3.93
C SER A 116 4.64 11.51 -5.06
N VAL A 117 4.39 12.29 -6.11
CA VAL A 117 5.40 12.67 -7.08
C VAL A 117 6.45 13.41 -6.26
N THR A 118 7.62 12.81 -6.04
CA THR A 118 8.79 13.58 -5.64
C THR A 118 9.08 14.52 -6.79
N GLY A 119 8.55 15.74 -6.72
CA GLY A 119 8.89 16.81 -7.63
C GLY A 119 10.37 17.11 -7.45
N GLU A 120 11.16 16.81 -8.47
CA GLU A 120 12.39 17.55 -8.69
C GLU A 120 11.95 18.99 -8.94
N VAL A 121 12.14 19.85 -7.93
CA VAL A 121 12.14 21.29 -8.16
C VAL A 121 13.40 21.55 -8.98
N SER A 122 13.26 21.55 -10.31
CA SER A 122 14.22 22.21 -11.18
C SER A 122 14.24 23.67 -10.75
N GLY A 123 15.30 24.06 -10.03
CA GLY A 123 15.55 25.45 -9.69
C GLY A 123 15.79 26.19 -10.99
N ASP A 124 14.80 26.93 -11.46
CA ASP A 124 15.04 27.99 -12.44
C ASP A 124 15.97 29.00 -11.78
N VAL A 125 17.21 29.02 -12.27
CA VAL A 125 18.19 30.06 -12.01
C VAL A 125 17.61 31.36 -12.58
N GLN A 126 17.07 32.23 -11.72
CA GLN A 126 16.95 33.64 -12.05
C GLN A 126 18.34 34.27 -11.87
N ASP A 127 19.08 34.33 -12.97
CA ASP A 127 20.18 35.28 -13.08
C ASP A 127 19.60 36.67 -13.38
N ARG A 128 20.07 37.66 -12.62
CA ARG A 128 19.66 39.06 -12.69
C ARG A 128 20.45 39.81 -13.75
#